data_AF-A0A1X9Z1R1-F1
#
_entry.id   AF-A0A1X9Z1R1-F1
#
_cell.length_a   1.000
_cell.length_b   1.000
_cell.length_c   1.000
_cell.angle_alpha   90.00
_cell.angle_beta   90.00
_cell.angle_gamma   90.00
#
_symmetry.space_group_name_H-M   'P 1'
#
loop_
_entity.id
_entity.type
_entity.pdbx_description
1 polymer ?
#
loop_
_entity_poly.entity_id
_entity_poly.type
_entity_poly.pdbx_seq_one_letter_code
_entity_poly.pdbx_strand_id
1 'polypeptide(L)'
;MKNGGDVTTVTASGTIEKLGMTTFQYGTHLLKADNKTYALKSANINLDTYLDKKVTIKGRKVAGYPLDGGPELVEVTLVKF
;
A
#
# COMPACT_ATOMS: atom_id res chain seq x y z
N MET A 1 -8.21 -5.87 -29.46
CA MET A 1 -8.87 -5.53 -28.18
C MET A 1 -7.77 -5.23 -27.17
N LYS A 2 -7.47 -3.95 -26.87
CA LYS A 2 -6.39 -3.62 -25.93
C LYS A 2 -6.62 -2.23 -25.35
N ASN A 3 -7.58 -2.11 -24.43
CA ASN A 3 -7.67 -0.94 -23.56
C ASN A 3 -7.04 -1.32 -22.23
N GLY A 4 -5.86 -0.75 -21.98
CA GLY A 4 -5.09 -0.99 -20.77
C GLY A 4 -5.94 -0.69 -19.55
N GLY A 5 -6.04 -1.67 -18.64
CA GLY A 5 -6.77 -1.51 -17.39
C GLY A 5 -6.27 -0.26 -16.67
N ASP A 6 -7.20 0.59 -16.25
CA ASP A 6 -6.94 1.87 -15.61
C ASP A 6 -6.00 1.68 -14.41
N VAL A 7 -4.71 1.95 -14.63
CA VAL A 7 -3.70 1.89 -13.60
C VAL A 7 -3.95 3.08 -12.67
N THR A 8 -4.73 2.87 -11.63
CA THR A 8 -5.03 3.92 -10.66
C THR A 8 -3.81 4.14 -9.78
N THR A 9 -3.08 5.22 -10.07
CA THR A 9 -1.97 5.68 -9.23
C THR A 9 -2.48 6.24 -7.91
N VAL A 10 -1.78 5.94 -6.81
CA VAL A 10 -2.05 6.45 -5.47
C VAL A 10 -0.84 7.20 -4.98
N THR A 11 -1.06 8.39 -4.42
CA THR A 11 -0.08 9.11 -3.59
C THR A 11 -0.72 9.33 -2.23
N ALA A 12 -0.07 8.88 -1.16
CA ALA A 12 -0.61 8.98 0.18
C ALA A 12 0.52 9.21 1.20
N SER A 13 0.22 10.00 2.23
CA SER A 13 1.15 10.26 3.34
C SER A 13 0.61 9.64 4.61
N GLY A 14 1.48 9.01 5.39
CA GLY A 14 1.08 8.30 6.60
C GLY A 14 2.26 7.58 7.25
N THR A 15 2.00 6.87 8.33
CA THR A 15 3.02 6.06 9.02
C THR A 15 3.04 4.66 8.44
N ILE A 16 4.23 4.15 8.12
CA ILE A 16 4.39 2.74 7.73
C ILE A 16 4.48 1.88 8.98
N GLU A 17 3.64 0.85 9.04
CA GLU A 17 3.66 -0.19 10.09
C GLU A 17 3.80 -1.57 9.46
N LYS A 18 4.33 -2.52 10.22
CA LYS A 18 4.40 -3.92 9.78
C LYS A 18 3.02 -4.54 9.81
N LEU A 19 2.69 -5.39 8.82
CA LEU A 19 1.43 -6.11 8.85
C LEU A 19 1.47 -7.15 9.99
N GLY A 20 0.60 -6.98 10.97
CA GLY A 20 0.43 -7.91 12.09
C GLY A 20 -0.63 -8.98 11.78
N MET A 21 -1.30 -9.46 12.83
CA MET A 21 -2.46 -10.35 12.68
C MET A 21 -3.64 -9.57 12.09
N THR A 22 -4.07 -9.92 10.88
CA THR A 22 -5.18 -9.28 10.17
C THR A 22 -6.18 -10.32 9.67
N THR A 23 -7.44 -9.90 9.51
CA THR A 23 -8.50 -10.73 8.91
C THR A 23 -8.31 -10.95 7.41
N PHE A 24 -7.56 -10.06 6.76
CA PHE A 24 -7.16 -10.16 5.37
C PHE A 24 -5.73 -10.71 5.26
N GLN A 25 -5.46 -11.52 4.23
CA GLN A 25 -4.18 -12.21 4.02
C GLN A 25 -3.40 -11.66 2.82
N TYR A 26 -3.23 -10.34 2.75
CA TYR A 26 -2.47 -9.70 1.68
C TYR A 26 -1.73 -8.44 2.12
N GLY A 27 -0.73 -8.07 1.34
CA GLY A 27 0.22 -7.02 1.72
C GLY A 27 1.27 -7.53 2.69
N THR A 28 2.21 -6.66 3.03
CA THR A 28 3.32 -6.93 3.95
C THR A 28 3.42 -5.86 5.03
N HIS A 29 2.90 -4.66 4.73
CA HIS A 29 2.94 -3.48 5.58
C HIS A 29 1.62 -2.74 5.45
N LEU A 30 1.39 -1.80 6.36
CA LEU A 30 0.27 -0.87 6.33
C LEU A 30 0.79 0.56 6.20
N LEU A 31 0.08 1.39 5.45
CA LEU A 31 0.17 2.85 5.59
C LEU A 31 -1.03 3.32 6.38
N LYS A 32 -0.82 3.81 7.60
CA LYS A 32 -1.85 4.53 8.35
C LYS A 32 -1.81 6.01 7.98
N ALA A 33 -2.69 6.40 7.06
CA ALA A 33 -2.97 7.81 6.77
C ALA A 33 -4.14 8.29 7.63
N ASP A 34 -4.30 9.60 7.78
CA ASP A 34 -5.22 10.20 8.76
C ASP A 34 -6.67 9.68 8.66
N ASN A 35 -7.17 9.46 7.44
CA ASN A 35 -8.56 9.00 7.19
C ASN A 35 -8.64 7.63 6.53
N LYS A 36 -7.51 6.95 6.28
CA LYS A 36 -7.52 5.71 5.50
C LYS A 36 -6.28 4.88 5.77
N THR A 37 -6.49 3.57 5.83
CA THR A 37 -5.40 2.60 5.84
C THR A 37 -5.26 1.95 4.47
N TYR A 38 -4.01 1.77 4.03
CA TYR A 38 -3.67 1.02 2.82
C TYR A 38 -2.81 -0.19 3.19
N ALA A 39 -3.09 -1.35 2.60
CA ALA A 39 -2.12 -2.44 2.59
C ALA A 39 -1.05 -2.14 1.55
N LEU A 40 0.20 -2.38 1.91
CA LEU A 40 1.35 -2.10 1.06
C LEU A 40 2.07 -3.41 0.72
N LYS A 41 2.51 -3.50 -0.54
CA LYS A 41 3.56 -4.41 -0.95
C LYS A 41 4.54 -3.67 -1.84
N SER A 42 5.79 -4.14 -1.90
CA SER A 42 6.73 -3.68 -2.91
C SER A 42 7.62 -4.85 -3.33
N ALA A 43 7.95 -4.90 -4.62
CA ALA A 43 8.91 -5.87 -5.14
C ALA A 43 10.36 -5.35 -5.10
N ASN A 44 10.55 -4.02 -5.05
CA ASN A 44 11.85 -3.38 -5.23
C ASN A 44 12.27 -2.48 -4.06
N ILE A 45 11.37 -2.19 -3.12
CA ILE A 45 11.64 -1.32 -1.97
C ILE A 45 11.47 -2.14 -0.71
N ASN A 46 12.51 -2.17 0.13
CA ASN A 46 12.39 -2.72 1.47
C ASN A 46 11.60 -1.74 2.35
N LEU A 47 10.32 -2.05 2.61
CA LEU A 47 9.46 -1.20 3.42
C LEU A 47 9.84 -1.23 4.92
N ASP A 48 10.56 -2.26 5.38
CA ASP A 48 11.01 -2.36 6.77
C ASP A 48 11.92 -1.19 7.18
N THR A 49 12.63 -0.56 6.23
CA THR A 49 13.52 0.60 6.52
C THR A 49 12.76 1.87 6.90
N TYR A 50 11.44 1.86 6.71
CA TYR A 50 10.53 2.97 6.96
C TYR A 50 9.52 2.69 8.07
N LEU A 51 9.66 1.59 8.81
CA LEU A 51 8.78 1.28 9.95
C LEU A 51 8.77 2.43 10.95
N ASP A 52 7.56 2.74 11.42
CA ASP A 52 7.24 3.78 12.40
C ASP A 52 7.60 5.21 11.94
N LYS A 53 7.92 5.39 10.65
CA LYS A 53 8.21 6.69 10.04
C LYS A 53 7.00 7.21 9.28
N LYS A 54 6.77 8.52 9.40
CA LYS A 54 5.83 9.24 8.55
C LYS A 54 6.48 9.49 7.19
N VAL A 55 5.91 8.92 6.14
CA VAL A 55 6.43 9.00 4.77
C VAL A 55 5.31 9.34 3.79
N THR A 56 5.69 9.72 2.57
CA THR A 56 4.78 9.83 1.44
C THR A 56 5.12 8.74 0.42
N ILE A 57 4.18 7.85 0.17
CA ILE A 57 4.32 6.78 -0.81
C ILE A 57 3.66 7.14 -2.13
N LYS A 58 4.22 6.65 -3.23
CA LYS A 58 3.57 6.61 -4.54
C LYS A 58 3.57 5.18 -5.06
N GLY A 59 2.43 4.73 -5.54
CA GLY A 59 2.25 3.36 -6.01
C GLY A 59 1.02 3.20 -6.90
N ARG A 60 0.69 1.96 -7.22
CA ARG A 60 -0.47 1.59 -8.03
C ARG A 60 -1.43 0.75 -7.22
N LYS A 61 -2.73 1.00 -7.33
CA LYS A 61 -3.72 0.06 -6.79
C LYS A 61 -3.61 -1.28 -7.51
N VAL A 62 -3.64 -2.35 -6.74
CA VAL A 62 -3.68 -3.70 -7.30
C VAL A 62 -5.15 -4.05 -7.55
N ALA A 63 -5.49 -4.31 -8.81
CA ALA A 63 -6.84 -4.72 -9.19
C ALA A 63 -7.24 -6.02 -8.48
N GLY A 64 -8.53 -6.14 -8.15
CA GLY A 64 -9.07 -7.27 -7.38
C GLY A 64 -8.93 -7.12 -5.86
N TYR A 65 -8.43 -5.99 -5.36
CA TYR A 65 -8.41 -5.64 -3.94
C TYR A 65 -9.25 -4.38 -3.67
N PRO A 66 -9.83 -4.23 -2.47
CA PRO A 66 -9.69 -5.11 -1.31
C PRO A 66 -10.45 -6.44 -1.41
N LEU A 67 -9.98 -7.45 -0.69
CA LEU A 67 -10.69 -8.71 -0.45
C LEU A 67 -11.19 -8.74 0.99
N ASP A 68 -12.33 -9.38 1.24
CA ASP A 68 -12.88 -9.66 2.59
C ASP A 68 -12.94 -8.42 3.51
N GLY A 69 -13.27 -7.26 2.94
CA GLY A 69 -13.40 -6.00 3.70
C GLY A 69 -12.08 -5.38 4.18
N GLY A 70 -10.93 -5.88 3.70
CA GLY A 70 -9.62 -5.32 4.01
C GLY A 70 -9.37 -3.94 3.36
N PRO A 71 -8.20 -3.32 3.61
CA PRO A 71 -7.81 -2.06 2.99
C PRO A 71 -7.40 -2.23 1.52
N GLU A 72 -7.42 -1.14 0.75
CA GLU A 72 -6.91 -1.18 -0.63
C GLU A 72 -5.43 -1.60 -0.65
N LEU A 73 -5.06 -2.49 -1.57
CA LEU A 73 -3.69 -2.92 -1.76
C LEU A 73 -2.98 -1.99 -2.75
N VAL A 74 -1.86 -1.43 -2.33
CA VAL A 74 -0.99 -0.57 -3.13
C VAL A 74 0.36 -1.26 -3.34
N GLU A 75 0.73 -1.42 -4.61
CA GLU A 75 2.09 -1.75 -5.00
C GLU A 75 2.94 -0.48 -4.99
N VAL A 76 3.80 -0.36 -3.99
CA VAL A 76 4.64 0.83 -3.76
C VAL A 76 5.83 0.80 -4.70
N THR A 77 5.97 1.87 -5.47
CA THR A 77 7.07 2.06 -6.42
C THR A 77 8.01 3.19 -6.01
N LEU A 78 7.62 4.03 -5.05
CA LEU A 78 8.44 5.12 -4.55
C LEU A 78 8.03 5.50 -3.12
N VAL A 79 9.02 5.83 -2.28
CA VAL A 79 8.83 6.33 -0.91
C VAL A 79 9.64 7.64 -0.77
N LYS A 80 9.02 8.68 -0.24
CA LYS A 80 9.67 9.94 0.17
C LYS A 80 9.54 10.08 1.68
N PHE A 81 10.65 10.38 2.35
CA PHE A 81 10.74 10.50 3.80
C PHE A 81 11.35 11.84 4.19
#